data_AF-A0A936S8H2-F1
#
_entry.id   AF-A0A936S8H2-F1
#
_cell.length_a   1.000
_cell.length_b   1.000
_cell.length_c   1.000
_cell.angle_alpha   90.00
_cell.angle_beta   90.00
_cell.angle_gamma   90.00
#
_symmetry.space_group_name_H-M   'P 1'
#
loop_
_entity.id
_entity.type
_entity.pdbx_description
1 polymer ?
#
loop_
_entity_poly.entity_id
_entity_poly.type
_entity_poly.pdbx_seq_one_letter_code
_entity_poly.pdbx_strand_id
1 'polypeptide(L)'
;MHISEINIYPIKSLKGISLESAVVDARGLENDRRWMLTDRDGNFYTQRKFPRMALISVWIEDGGIGVAADGYGEAFIPRLPEIRNRQTVTVWNSKCEGEVHSPVLNEWFSDVLEMDCQLVYMPDDTRRSVTERFDRGGDIVSFADGYPLTVIGEESLADLNRRIMEADESIRTPLPMNRFRPNLVVSGSEAFAEDDWAKIRVGDSVFRATKPCARCV
;
A
#
# COMPACT_ATOMS: atom_id res chain seq x y z
N MET A 1 24.89 -2.35 4.02
CA MET A 1 23.49 -1.92 3.90
C MET A 1 23.16 -1.46 2.48
N HIS A 2 22.08 -1.97 1.89
CA HIS A 2 21.57 -1.60 0.57
C HIS A 2 20.05 -1.85 0.51
N ILE A 3 19.36 -1.30 -0.51
CA ILE A 3 17.96 -1.66 -0.81
C ILE A 3 17.96 -2.99 -1.55
N SER A 4 17.28 -4.00 -1.02
CA SER A 4 17.13 -5.30 -1.67
C SER A 4 15.81 -5.43 -2.43
N GLU A 5 14.76 -4.73 -2.00
CA GLU A 5 13.48 -4.66 -2.73
C GLU A 5 12.86 -3.26 -2.66
N ILE A 6 12.21 -2.87 -3.76
CA ILE A 6 11.31 -1.72 -3.82
C ILE A 6 9.93 -2.25 -4.21
N ASN A 7 8.91 -1.84 -3.46
CA ASN A 7 7.56 -2.35 -3.60
C ASN A 7 6.54 -1.22 -3.57
N ILE A 8 5.53 -1.31 -4.44
CA ILE A 8 4.35 -0.45 -4.40
C ILE A 8 3.08 -1.28 -4.35
N TYR A 9 2.00 -0.70 -3.84
CA TYR A 9 0.69 -1.33 -3.75
C TYR A 9 -0.33 -0.34 -4.30
N PRO A 10 -0.50 -0.30 -5.63
CA PRO A 10 -1.21 0.81 -6.25
C PRO A 10 -2.64 0.98 -5.74
N ILE A 11 -3.33 -0.14 -5.58
CA ILE A 11 -4.66 -0.19 -4.98
C ILE A 11 -4.51 -0.66 -3.53
N LYS A 12 -5.02 0.14 -2.59
CA LYS A 12 -5.02 -0.19 -1.17
C LYS A 12 -5.63 -1.57 -0.95
N SER A 13 -4.94 -2.39 -0.15
CA SER A 13 -5.39 -3.74 0.21
C SER A 13 -5.37 -4.77 -0.91
N LEU A 14 -4.78 -4.49 -2.08
CA LEU A 14 -4.54 -5.50 -3.13
C LEU A 14 -3.08 -5.98 -3.11
N LYS A 15 -2.73 -6.87 -4.03
CA LYS A 15 -1.37 -7.39 -4.22
C LYS A 15 -0.39 -6.26 -4.57
N GLY A 16 0.85 -6.39 -4.10
CA GLY A 16 1.93 -5.45 -4.40
C GLY A 16 2.67 -5.80 -5.68
N ILE A 17 3.43 -4.83 -6.18
CA ILE A 17 4.31 -4.92 -7.34
C ILE A 17 5.73 -4.66 -6.86
N SER A 18 6.66 -5.54 -7.23
CA SER A 18 8.09 -5.32 -7.02
C SER A 18 8.67 -4.53 -8.19
N LEU A 19 9.55 -3.57 -7.89
CA LEU A 19 10.15 -2.65 -8.84
C LEU A 19 11.67 -2.66 -8.72
N GLU A 20 12.36 -2.38 -9.82
CA GLU A 20 13.81 -2.15 -9.82
C GLU A 20 14.17 -0.72 -9.38
N SER A 21 13.29 0.24 -9.65
CA SER A 21 13.43 1.64 -9.27
C SER A 21 12.06 2.30 -9.09
N ALA A 22 12.00 3.41 -8.36
CA ALA A 22 10.77 4.17 -8.16
C ALA A 22 11.06 5.67 -8.02
N VAL A 23 10.12 6.49 -8.50
CA VAL A 23 10.11 7.93 -8.26
C VAL A 23 9.54 8.20 -6.86
N VAL A 24 10.18 9.09 -6.13
CA VAL A 24 9.73 9.54 -4.80
C VAL A 24 8.91 10.82 -4.98
N ASP A 25 7.68 10.80 -4.49
CA ASP A 25 6.77 11.95 -4.43
C ASP A 25 6.46 12.31 -2.95
N ALA A 26 5.83 13.47 -2.73
CA ALA A 26 5.45 13.95 -1.41
C ALA A 26 4.52 12.98 -0.64
N ARG A 27 3.79 12.11 -1.35
CA ARG A 27 2.87 11.11 -0.76
C ARG A 27 3.48 9.72 -0.59
N GLY A 28 4.70 9.48 -1.06
CA GLY A 28 5.35 8.16 -1.05
C GLY A 28 5.99 7.84 -2.38
N LEU A 29 6.14 6.55 -2.69
CA LEU A 29 6.55 6.14 -4.04
C LEU A 29 5.42 6.44 -5.04
N GLU A 30 5.78 6.77 -6.27
CA GLU A 30 4.81 7.02 -7.33
C GLU A 30 3.85 5.82 -7.49
N ASN A 31 2.58 6.14 -7.73
CA ASN A 31 1.46 5.19 -7.87
C ASN A 31 1.08 4.43 -6.57
N ASP A 32 1.82 4.59 -5.47
CA ASP A 32 1.59 3.81 -4.25
C ASP A 32 0.32 4.22 -3.47
N ARG A 33 -0.62 3.28 -3.32
CA ARG A 33 -1.94 3.46 -2.69
C ARG A 33 -2.69 4.70 -3.19
N ARG A 34 -2.59 4.98 -4.50
CA ARG A 34 -3.35 6.07 -5.16
C ARG A 34 -4.79 5.67 -5.51
N TRP A 35 -5.11 4.38 -5.40
CA TRP A 35 -6.46 3.85 -5.54
C TRP A 35 -6.88 3.08 -4.29
N MET A 36 -8.19 2.95 -4.10
CA MET A 36 -8.79 2.27 -2.95
C MET A 36 -10.19 1.76 -3.31
N LEU A 37 -10.61 0.64 -2.72
CA LEU A 37 -11.99 0.16 -2.81
C LEU A 37 -12.78 0.63 -1.59
N THR A 38 -14.00 1.14 -1.81
CA THR A 38 -14.91 1.63 -0.77
C THR A 38 -16.31 1.04 -0.90
N ASP A 39 -17.12 1.14 0.16
CA ASP A 39 -18.57 1.10 0.03
C ASP A 39 -19.12 2.40 -0.59
N ARG A 40 -20.45 2.48 -0.75
CA ARG A 40 -21.15 3.66 -1.29
C ARG A 40 -21.07 4.90 -0.40
N ASP A 41 -20.81 4.71 0.88
CA ASP A 41 -20.66 5.80 1.85
C ASP A 41 -19.21 6.32 1.92
N GLY A 42 -18.30 5.75 1.12
CA GLY A 42 -16.90 6.16 1.04
C GLY A 42 -16.04 5.54 2.14
N ASN A 43 -16.50 4.49 2.82
CA ASN A 43 -15.69 3.76 3.79
C ASN A 43 -14.87 2.69 3.07
N PHE A 44 -13.56 2.72 3.28
CA PHE A 44 -12.64 1.80 2.63
C PHE A 44 -12.77 0.35 3.10
N TYR A 45 -12.53 -0.57 2.17
CA TYR A 45 -12.38 -1.98 2.46
C TYR A 45 -10.93 -2.34 2.80
N THR A 46 -10.78 -3.38 3.61
CA THR A 46 -9.48 -3.87 4.08
C THR A 46 -9.34 -5.36 3.86
N GLN A 47 -8.10 -5.83 3.71
CA GLN A 47 -7.80 -7.26 3.71
C GLN A 47 -8.24 -7.97 5.00
N ARG A 48 -8.34 -7.26 6.14
CA ARG A 48 -8.83 -7.84 7.40
C ARG A 48 -10.26 -8.33 7.29
N LYS A 49 -11.09 -7.55 6.59
CA LYS A 49 -12.50 -7.86 6.35
C LYS A 49 -12.68 -8.74 5.12
N PHE A 50 -11.87 -8.53 4.08
CA PHE A 50 -11.96 -9.23 2.80
C PHE A 50 -10.58 -9.73 2.33
N PRO A 51 -10.08 -10.86 2.89
CA PRO A 51 -8.73 -11.37 2.58
C PRO A 51 -8.50 -11.66 1.08
N ARG A 52 -9.55 -12.02 0.36
CA ARG A 52 -9.52 -12.27 -1.10
C ARG A 52 -9.00 -11.08 -1.93
N MET A 53 -9.07 -9.85 -1.41
CA MET A 53 -8.47 -8.67 -2.06
C MET A 53 -6.97 -8.89 -2.35
N ALA A 54 -6.26 -9.66 -1.51
CA ALA A 54 -4.84 -9.96 -1.70
C ALA A 54 -4.55 -10.88 -2.91
N LEU A 55 -5.58 -11.53 -3.48
CA LEU A 55 -5.46 -12.44 -4.62
C LEU A 55 -5.55 -11.71 -5.96
N ILE A 56 -6.08 -10.49 -5.98
CA ILE A 56 -6.18 -9.68 -7.19
C ILE A 56 -4.77 -9.24 -7.60
N SER A 57 -4.35 -9.67 -8.79
CA SER A 57 -3.07 -9.27 -9.38
C SER A 57 -3.18 -7.86 -9.91
N VAL A 58 -2.07 -7.12 -9.83
CA VAL A 58 -1.98 -5.71 -10.20
C VAL A 58 -0.66 -5.50 -10.93
N TRP A 59 -0.66 -4.73 -12.01
CA TRP A 59 0.55 -4.30 -12.70
C TRP A 59 0.39 -2.87 -13.24
N ILE A 60 1.50 -2.19 -13.47
CA ILE A 60 1.49 -0.86 -14.09
C ILE A 60 1.41 -1.02 -15.61
N GLU A 61 0.56 -0.23 -16.24
CA GLU A 61 0.47 -0.11 -17.70
C GLU A 61 0.57 1.36 -18.11
N ASP A 62 0.86 1.61 -19.39
CA ASP A 62 0.82 2.98 -19.90
C ASP A 62 -0.58 3.58 -19.74
N GLY A 63 -0.65 4.79 -19.20
CA GLY A 63 -1.91 5.47 -18.93
C GLY A 63 -2.76 4.91 -17.78
N GLY A 64 -2.34 3.88 -17.03
CA GLY A 64 -3.19 3.29 -16.00
C GLY A 64 -2.62 2.10 -15.21
N ILE A 65 -3.51 1.22 -14.77
CA ILE A 65 -3.21 0.00 -14.02
C ILE A 65 -4.01 -1.16 -14.60
N GLY A 66 -3.36 -2.29 -14.84
CA GLY A 66 -4.04 -3.54 -15.12
C GLY A 66 -4.32 -4.32 -13.84
N VAL A 67 -5.47 -4.98 -13.78
CA VAL A 67 -5.85 -5.90 -12.71
C VAL A 67 -6.36 -7.21 -13.28
N ALA A 68 -6.14 -8.30 -12.54
CA ALA A 68 -6.65 -9.62 -12.90
C ALA A 68 -7.06 -10.41 -11.67
N ALA A 69 -8.11 -11.22 -11.82
CA ALA A 69 -8.56 -12.16 -10.80
C ALA A 69 -8.93 -13.49 -11.46
N ASP A 70 -8.64 -14.58 -10.76
CA ASP A 70 -8.92 -15.94 -11.25
C ASP A 70 -10.42 -16.14 -11.48
N GLY A 71 -10.80 -16.55 -12.69
CA GLY A 71 -12.20 -16.70 -13.10
C GLY A 71 -12.90 -15.42 -13.60
N TYR A 72 -12.27 -14.24 -13.51
CA TYR A 72 -12.90 -12.94 -13.88
C TYR A 72 -12.15 -12.17 -14.98
N GLY A 73 -11.03 -12.73 -15.47
CA GLY A 73 -10.23 -12.12 -16.52
C GLY A 73 -9.47 -10.88 -16.06
N GLU A 74 -9.13 -10.03 -17.02
CA GLU A 74 -8.37 -8.79 -16.82
C GLU A 74 -9.25 -7.56 -17.00
N ALA A 75 -8.94 -6.50 -16.26
CA ALA A 75 -9.55 -5.18 -16.45
C ALA A 75 -8.46 -4.10 -16.43
N PHE A 76 -8.64 -3.08 -17.27
CA PHE A 76 -7.78 -1.91 -17.31
C PHE A 76 -8.44 -0.74 -16.58
N ILE A 77 -7.68 -0.10 -15.69
CA ILE A 77 -8.08 1.07 -14.93
C ILE A 77 -7.31 2.28 -15.47
N PRO A 78 -7.95 3.16 -16.25
CA PRO A 78 -7.35 4.42 -16.67
C PRO A 78 -6.92 5.26 -15.46
N ARG A 79 -5.75 5.91 -15.56
CA ARG A 79 -5.19 6.78 -14.50
C ARG A 79 -6.17 7.87 -14.08
N LEU A 80 -6.87 8.45 -15.04
CA LEU A 80 -7.90 9.44 -14.82
C LEU A 80 -9.26 8.82 -15.11
N PRO A 81 -10.25 8.97 -14.22
CA PRO A 81 -11.61 8.54 -14.52
C PRO A 81 -12.18 9.37 -15.66
N GLU A 82 -13.01 8.75 -16.50
CA GLU A 82 -13.71 9.44 -17.61
C GLU A 82 -14.65 10.54 -17.09
N ILE A 83 -15.27 10.28 -15.94
CA ILE A 83 -16.17 11.21 -15.25
C ILE A 83 -15.58 11.49 -13.88
N ARG A 84 -15.27 12.76 -13.61
CA ARG A 84 -14.81 13.21 -12.30
C ARG A 84 -15.96 13.29 -11.31
N ASN A 85 -16.30 12.17 -10.69
CA ASN A 85 -17.29 12.12 -9.62
C ASN A 85 -16.58 12.16 -8.26
N ARG A 86 -16.49 13.36 -7.65
CA ARG A 86 -15.85 13.50 -6.34
C ARG A 86 -16.74 12.99 -5.22
N GLN A 87 -16.10 12.30 -4.28
CA GLN A 87 -16.72 11.78 -3.07
C GLN A 87 -15.75 11.94 -1.91
N THR A 88 -16.27 12.38 -0.77
CA THR A 88 -15.54 12.30 0.49
C THR A 88 -15.39 10.84 0.90
N VAL A 89 -14.16 10.38 1.05
CA VAL A 89 -13.81 9.04 1.53
C VAL A 89 -13.14 9.10 2.90
N THR A 90 -13.33 8.05 3.68
CA THR A 90 -12.78 7.92 5.03
C THR A 90 -11.71 6.84 5.07
N VAL A 91 -10.51 7.18 5.51
CA VAL A 91 -9.40 6.26 5.79
C VAL A 91 -9.03 6.37 7.27
N TRP A 92 -9.41 5.37 8.05
CA TRP A 92 -9.35 5.41 9.52
C TRP A 92 -10.09 6.64 10.06
N ASN A 93 -9.39 7.51 10.78
CA ASN A 93 -9.95 8.73 11.36
C ASN A 93 -9.74 9.96 10.45
N SER A 94 -9.29 9.76 9.21
CA SER A 94 -8.98 10.83 8.25
C SER A 94 -9.99 10.83 7.11
N LYS A 95 -10.47 12.01 6.73
CA LYS A 95 -11.34 12.21 5.57
C LYS A 95 -10.61 13.01 4.50
N CYS A 96 -10.84 12.66 3.23
CA CYS A 96 -10.30 13.38 2.09
C CYS A 96 -11.17 13.13 0.85
N GLU A 97 -10.96 13.92 -0.20
CA GLU A 97 -11.69 13.75 -1.47
C GLU A 97 -11.03 12.69 -2.35
N GLY A 98 -11.84 11.80 -2.91
CA GLY A 98 -11.46 10.88 -3.98
C GLY A 98 -12.39 11.02 -5.18
N GLU A 99 -12.02 10.45 -6.31
CA GLU A 99 -12.85 10.38 -7.52
C GLU A 99 -13.27 8.94 -7.77
N VAL A 100 -14.57 8.69 -7.78
CA VAL A 100 -15.14 7.37 -8.05
C VAL A 100 -14.97 7.04 -9.53
N HIS A 101 -14.47 5.83 -9.80
CA HIS A 101 -14.26 5.32 -11.15
C HIS A 101 -15.55 4.73 -11.75
N SER A 102 -15.46 4.27 -12.99
CA SER A 102 -16.62 3.90 -13.80
C SER A 102 -17.46 2.78 -13.17
N PRO A 103 -18.78 2.76 -13.40
CA PRO A 103 -19.65 1.67 -12.95
C PRO A 103 -19.18 0.28 -13.41
N VAL A 104 -18.59 0.18 -14.60
CA VAL A 104 -18.06 -1.07 -15.16
C VAL A 104 -16.91 -1.62 -14.31
N LEU A 105 -15.99 -0.77 -13.86
CA LEU A 105 -14.89 -1.20 -12.99
C LEU A 105 -15.41 -1.54 -11.58
N ASN A 106 -16.38 -0.78 -11.08
CA ASN A 106 -17.02 -1.07 -9.80
C ASN A 106 -17.73 -2.43 -9.83
N GLU A 107 -18.42 -2.76 -10.92
CA GLU A 107 -19.05 -4.06 -11.14
C GLU A 107 -18.01 -5.19 -11.18
N TRP A 108 -16.91 -5.03 -11.95
CA TRP A 108 -15.84 -6.02 -11.99
C TRP A 108 -15.25 -6.33 -10.61
N PHE A 109 -14.93 -5.31 -9.81
CA PHE A 109 -14.45 -5.53 -8.44
C PHE A 109 -15.52 -6.14 -7.55
N SER A 110 -16.79 -5.77 -7.74
CA SER A 110 -17.89 -6.29 -6.95
C SER A 110 -18.13 -7.77 -7.21
N ASP A 111 -18.02 -8.19 -8.47
CA ASP A 111 -18.12 -9.59 -8.88
C ASP A 111 -16.96 -10.43 -8.34
N VAL A 112 -15.73 -9.93 -8.46
CA VAL A 112 -14.52 -10.60 -7.93
C VAL A 112 -14.60 -10.78 -6.41
N LEU A 113 -15.08 -9.75 -5.72
CA LEU A 113 -15.06 -9.71 -4.26
C LEU A 113 -16.36 -10.20 -3.61
N GLU A 114 -17.39 -10.48 -4.41
CA GLU A 114 -18.76 -10.80 -3.98
C GLU A 114 -19.29 -9.77 -2.96
N MET A 115 -19.00 -8.49 -3.20
CA MET A 115 -19.45 -7.38 -2.37
C MET A 115 -19.60 -6.10 -3.20
N ASP A 116 -20.65 -5.30 -2.94
CA ASP A 116 -20.82 -3.99 -3.58
C ASP A 116 -19.64 -3.08 -3.21
N CYS A 117 -18.86 -2.65 -4.19
CA CYS A 117 -17.72 -1.79 -3.96
C CYS A 117 -17.51 -0.77 -5.08
N GLN A 118 -16.86 0.33 -4.73
CA GLN A 118 -16.48 1.39 -5.64
C GLN A 118 -14.97 1.54 -5.65
N LEU A 119 -14.39 1.59 -6.85
CA LEU A 119 -13.00 1.99 -7.02
C LEU A 119 -12.91 3.51 -6.95
N VAL A 120 -12.04 4.00 -6.08
CA VAL A 120 -11.80 5.42 -5.86
C VAL A 120 -10.34 5.73 -6.15
N TYR A 121 -10.10 6.75 -6.97
CA TYR A 121 -8.79 7.33 -7.23
C TYR A 121 -8.55 8.55 -6.31
N MET A 122 -7.31 8.80 -5.90
CA MET A 122 -6.90 10.03 -5.22
C MET A 122 -6.35 11.04 -6.25
N PRO A 123 -7.06 12.16 -6.52
CA PRO A 123 -6.54 13.25 -7.35
C PRO A 123 -5.27 13.91 -6.79
N ASP A 124 -4.46 14.52 -7.65
CA ASP A 124 -3.22 15.20 -7.26
C ASP A 124 -3.45 16.45 -6.39
N ASP A 125 -4.62 17.07 -6.50
CA ASP A 125 -5.04 18.21 -5.67
C ASP A 125 -5.64 17.77 -4.33
N THR A 126 -5.93 16.48 -4.12
CA THR A 126 -6.33 15.96 -2.81
C THR A 126 -5.16 16.01 -1.84
N ARG A 127 -5.36 16.69 -0.71
CA ARG A 127 -4.40 16.73 0.40
C ARG A 127 -4.97 15.97 1.59
N ARG A 128 -4.27 14.92 2.00
CA ARG A 128 -4.55 14.17 3.22
C ARG A 128 -3.28 14.16 4.07
N SER A 129 -3.32 14.78 5.24
CA SER A 129 -2.16 14.89 6.12
C SER A 129 -1.79 13.54 6.73
N VAL A 130 -0.50 13.36 7.02
CA VAL A 130 -0.04 12.30 7.92
C VAL A 130 -0.59 12.52 9.34
N THR A 131 -0.38 11.57 10.25
CA THR A 131 -0.77 11.77 11.66
C THR A 131 -0.09 13.02 12.25
N GLU A 132 -0.90 13.93 12.81
CA GLU A 132 -0.49 15.25 13.30
C GLU A 132 0.77 15.23 14.20
N ARG A 133 0.89 14.22 15.08
CA ARG A 133 2.04 14.04 15.98
C ARG A 133 3.40 14.02 15.25
N PHE A 134 3.44 13.62 13.98
CA PHE A 134 4.67 13.44 13.22
C PHE A 134 4.77 14.34 11.98
N ASP A 135 3.72 15.11 11.69
CA ASP A 135 3.70 16.10 10.61
C ASP A 135 4.74 17.21 10.88
N ARG A 136 5.40 17.68 9.82
CA ARG A 136 6.32 18.83 9.87
C ARG A 136 5.83 20.01 9.05
N GLY A 137 4.51 20.17 8.95
CA GLY A 137 3.88 21.35 8.38
C GLY A 137 3.57 21.18 6.90
N GLY A 138 3.01 20.02 6.53
CA GLY A 138 2.55 19.78 5.17
C GLY A 138 2.83 18.37 4.64
N ASP A 139 3.26 17.44 5.49
CA ASP A 139 3.48 16.06 5.10
C ASP A 139 2.13 15.42 4.72
N ILE A 140 2.03 14.96 3.48
CA ILE A 140 0.82 14.35 2.94
C ILE A 140 1.03 12.87 2.67
N VAL A 141 -0.07 12.12 2.61
CA VAL A 141 -0.07 10.68 2.38
C VAL A 141 -1.20 10.30 1.43
N SER A 142 -0.97 9.27 0.63
CA SER A 142 -1.99 8.66 -0.23
C SER A 142 -3.06 7.92 0.59
N PHE A 143 -3.79 6.95 0.03
CA PHE A 143 -4.69 6.09 0.82
C PHE A 143 -3.95 5.07 1.70
N ALA A 144 -2.62 5.16 1.85
CA ALA A 144 -1.86 4.39 2.84
C ALA A 144 -2.40 4.59 4.28
N ASP A 145 -1.99 3.78 5.25
CA ASP A 145 -2.63 3.83 6.58
C ASP A 145 -2.32 5.11 7.36
N GLY A 146 -1.14 5.69 7.20
CA GLY A 146 -0.81 6.94 7.86
C GLY A 146 0.52 7.60 7.50
N TYR A 147 1.40 6.90 6.79
CA TYR A 147 2.70 7.44 6.36
C TYR A 147 3.01 7.06 4.90
N PRO A 148 3.78 7.89 4.19
CA PRO A 148 4.16 7.69 2.79
C PRO A 148 4.90 6.38 2.48
N LEU A 149 5.72 5.91 3.43
CA LEU A 149 6.63 4.79 3.22
C LEU A 149 6.70 3.91 4.45
N THR A 150 6.91 2.62 4.23
CA THR A 150 7.29 1.64 5.25
C THR A 150 8.61 0.98 4.85
N VAL A 151 9.54 0.88 5.80
CA VAL A 151 10.83 0.19 5.65
C VAL A 151 10.88 -1.01 6.59
N ILE A 152 11.57 -2.08 6.19
CA ILE A 152 11.82 -3.25 7.02
C ILE A 152 13.13 -3.94 6.59
N GLY A 153 13.89 -4.45 7.55
CA GLY A 153 15.11 -5.22 7.31
C GLY A 153 14.86 -6.68 6.96
N GLU A 154 15.66 -7.24 6.05
CA GLU A 154 15.70 -8.69 5.79
C GLU A 154 16.10 -9.45 7.05
N GLU A 155 17.07 -8.93 7.78
CA GLU A 155 17.55 -9.52 9.04
C GLU A 155 16.47 -9.48 10.13
N SER A 156 15.62 -8.46 10.15
CA SER A 156 14.46 -8.37 11.05
C SER A 156 13.43 -9.45 10.75
N LEU A 157 13.13 -9.71 9.47
CA LEU A 157 12.24 -10.79 9.07
C LEU A 157 12.86 -12.17 9.34
N ALA A 158 14.15 -12.34 9.08
CA ALA A 158 14.86 -13.59 9.34
C ALA A 158 14.84 -13.92 10.83
N ASP A 159 15.07 -12.93 11.70
CA ASP A 159 14.99 -13.11 13.14
C ASP A 159 13.58 -13.46 13.62
N LEU A 160 12.56 -12.76 13.12
CA LEU A 160 11.16 -13.09 13.42
C LEU A 160 10.80 -14.52 13.00
N ASN A 161 11.19 -14.94 11.79
CA ASN A 161 10.93 -16.28 11.29
C ASN A 161 11.60 -17.36 12.15
N ARG A 162 12.85 -17.13 12.57
CA ARG A 162 13.54 -18.01 13.52
C ARG A 162 12.75 -18.17 14.82
N ARG A 163 12.34 -17.06 15.45
CA ARG A 163 11.56 -17.09 16.70
C ARG A 163 10.23 -17.81 16.54
N ILE A 164 9.54 -17.64 15.41
CA ILE A 164 8.27 -18.33 15.13
C ILE A 164 8.49 -19.84 15.04
N MET A 165 9.49 -20.28 14.29
CA MET A 165 9.80 -21.71 14.11
C MET A 165 10.30 -22.36 15.42
N GLU A 166 11.04 -21.62 16.24
CA GLU A 166 11.45 -22.06 17.58
C GLU A 166 10.25 -22.17 18.54
N ALA A 167 9.25 -21.31 18.39
CA ALA A 167 8.05 -21.31 19.24
C ALA A 167 7.00 -22.35 18.82
N ASP A 168 6.95 -22.71 17.54
CA ASP A 168 6.02 -23.71 16.99
C ASP A 168 6.70 -24.54 15.88
N GLU A 169 7.17 -25.73 16.24
CA GLU A 169 7.85 -26.67 15.34
C GLU A 169 6.97 -27.17 14.19
N SER A 170 5.65 -26.96 14.24
CA SER A 170 4.74 -27.32 13.14
C SER A 170 4.85 -26.35 11.95
N ILE A 171 5.35 -25.12 12.19
CA ILE A 171 5.52 -24.10 11.17
C ILE A 171 6.81 -24.38 10.39
N ARG A 172 6.66 -24.85 9.15
CA ARG A 172 7.79 -25.18 8.27
C ARG A 172 8.08 -24.14 7.18
N THR A 173 7.14 -23.24 6.95
CA THR A 173 7.24 -22.24 5.88
C THR A 173 7.47 -20.87 6.52
N PRO A 174 8.60 -20.19 6.23
CA PRO A 174 8.84 -18.85 6.75
C PRO A 174 7.79 -17.88 6.22
N LEU A 175 7.46 -16.88 7.02
CA LEU A 175 6.64 -15.76 6.58
C LEU A 175 7.38 -15.01 5.47
N PRO A 176 6.73 -14.76 4.32
CA PRO A 176 7.32 -13.96 3.26
C PRO A 176 7.20 -12.46 3.58
N MET A 177 8.13 -11.67 3.04
CA MET A 177 8.23 -10.22 3.26
C MET A 177 6.95 -9.46 2.89
N ASN A 178 6.24 -9.92 1.86
CA ASN A 178 4.99 -9.32 1.40
C ASN A 178 3.84 -9.39 2.43
N ARG A 179 3.96 -10.15 3.54
CA ARG A 179 3.04 -10.06 4.69
C ARG A 179 3.17 -8.74 5.45
N PHE A 180 4.34 -8.10 5.37
CA PHE A 180 4.62 -6.84 6.06
C PHE A 180 4.25 -5.61 5.23
N ARG A 181 4.02 -5.82 3.93
CA ARG A 181 3.67 -4.81 2.92
C ARG A 181 4.62 -3.60 2.87
N PRO A 182 5.95 -3.79 3.00
CA PRO A 182 6.89 -2.67 3.01
C PRO A 182 6.96 -2.02 1.63
N ASN A 183 7.39 -0.76 1.59
CA ASN A 183 7.79 -0.10 0.35
C ASN A 183 9.27 -0.32 0.05
N LEU A 184 10.11 -0.30 1.09
CA LEU A 184 11.55 -0.49 0.97
C LEU A 184 11.97 -1.66 1.86
N VAL A 185 12.72 -2.60 1.29
CA VAL A 185 13.38 -3.66 2.03
C VAL A 185 14.87 -3.39 2.04
N VAL A 186 15.49 -3.50 3.20
CA VAL A 186 16.91 -3.20 3.41
C VAL A 186 17.65 -4.45 3.86
N SER A 187 18.88 -4.60 3.39
CA SER A 187 19.73 -5.74 3.68
C SER A 187 21.15 -5.31 4.02
N GLY A 188 21.81 -6.04 4.92
CA GLY A 188 23.14 -5.75 5.44
C GLY A 188 23.14 -4.80 6.63
N SER A 189 22.20 -4.99 7.55
CA SER A 189 22.13 -4.37 8.88
C SER A 189 21.80 -5.42 9.96
N GLU A 190 21.96 -5.08 11.24
CA GLU A 190 21.49 -5.96 12.32
C GLU A 190 19.95 -6.04 12.33
N ALA A 191 19.40 -7.13 12.87
CA ALA A 191 17.96 -7.28 13.01
C ALA A 191 17.39 -6.14 13.86
N PHE A 192 16.30 -5.53 13.39
CA PHE A 192 15.60 -4.39 13.98
C PHE A 192 16.41 -3.08 14.02
N ALA A 193 17.55 -3.00 13.35
CA ALA A 193 18.33 -1.76 13.28
C ALA A 193 17.52 -0.59 12.70
N GLU A 194 16.53 -0.86 11.85
CA GLU A 194 15.65 0.14 11.25
C GLU A 194 14.79 0.92 12.26
N ASP A 195 14.57 0.38 13.46
CA ASP A 195 13.78 1.03 14.51
C ASP A 195 14.51 2.27 15.10
N ASP A 196 15.85 2.27 15.04
CA ASP A 196 16.70 3.33 15.61
C ASP A 196 17.14 4.37 14.57
N TRP A 197 16.82 4.19 13.29
CA TRP A 197 17.23 5.12 12.25
C TRP A 197 16.47 6.42 12.36
N ALA A 198 17.17 7.56 12.49
CA ALA A 198 16.52 8.87 12.43
C ALA A 198 16.28 9.35 10.99
N LYS A 199 17.20 9.00 10.09
CA LYS A 199 17.19 9.39 8.67
C LYS A 199 17.76 8.26 7.82
N ILE A 200 17.26 8.14 6.59
CA ILE A 200 17.72 7.16 5.61
C ILE A 200 18.00 7.93 4.32
N ARG A 201 19.12 7.66 3.66
CA ARG A 201 19.40 8.19 2.31
C ARG A 201 19.44 7.03 1.33
N VAL A 202 18.71 7.15 0.23
CA VAL A 202 18.69 6.20 -0.89
C VAL A 202 18.87 6.98 -2.17
N GLY A 203 20.01 6.80 -2.85
CA GLY A 203 20.42 7.70 -3.93
C GLY A 203 20.43 9.15 -3.45
N ASP A 204 19.76 10.02 -4.21
CA ASP A 204 19.64 11.45 -3.88
C ASP A 204 18.48 11.76 -2.91
N SER A 205 17.61 10.78 -2.63
CA SER A 205 16.45 10.96 -1.76
C SER A 205 16.82 10.77 -0.28
N VAL A 206 16.35 11.67 0.57
CA VAL A 206 16.54 11.61 2.02
C VAL A 206 15.19 11.50 2.72
N PHE A 207 15.04 10.46 3.51
CA PHE A 207 13.86 10.17 4.30
C PHE A 207 14.11 10.43 5.78
N ARG A 208 13.04 10.77 6.49
CA ARG A 208 13.00 10.90 7.95
C ARG A 208 12.17 9.75 8.50
N ALA A 209 12.70 8.99 9.44
CA ALA A 209 11.89 8.02 10.16
C ALA A 209 10.95 8.74 11.14
N THR A 210 9.75 8.21 11.30
CA THR A 210 8.72 8.80 12.17
C THR A 210 8.49 7.95 13.41
N LYS A 211 8.10 6.70 13.23
CA LYS A 211 7.83 5.74 14.31
C LYS A 211 7.90 4.30 13.80
N PRO A 212 8.03 3.32 14.71
CA PRO A 212 7.83 1.91 14.38
C PRO A 212 6.43 1.62 13.83
N CYS A 213 6.35 0.66 12.91
CA CYS A 213 5.10 0.21 12.32
C CYS A 213 4.46 -0.88 13.19
N ALA A 214 3.44 -0.51 13.97
CA ALA A 214 2.65 -1.49 14.72
C ALA A 214 1.89 -2.42 13.76
N ARG A 215 1.99 -3.72 14.00
CA ARG A 215 1.41 -4.75 13.12
C ARG A 215 -0.06 -5.01 13.45
N CYS A 216 -0.84 -5.37 12.44
CA CYS A 216 -2.24 -5.74 12.57
C CYS A 216 -2.48 -7.18 12.08
N VAL A 217 -3.64 -7.72 12.44
CA VAL A 217 -4.25 -8.90 11.81
C VAL A 217 -4.73 -8.54 10.40
#